data_AF-A0A1Q7HUY1-F1
#
_entry.id   AF-A0A1Q7HUY1-F1
#
_cell.length_a   1.000
_cell.length_b   1.000
_cell.length_c   1.000
_cell.angle_alpha   90.00
_cell.angle_beta   90.00
_cell.angle_gamma   90.00
#
_symmetry.space_group_name_H-M   'P 1'
#
loop_
_entity.id
_entity.type
_entity.pdbx_description
1 polymer ?
#
loop_
_entity_poly.entity_id
_entity_poly.type
_entity_poly.pdbx_seq_one_letter_code
_entity_poly.pdbx_strand_id
1 'polypeptide(L)'
;MRERVNREVWAALTTACHSAGIPDRAAFALWDAYNGRDVTRPYYLYLADISDSAATQDLASMRAAGLLAPVGRTRGRHYVAGPRLFRAIAAELGLRGDEVDHDQIVRYVTSYVSEHPVEIEAPTTTEALLPELVATPTTSVVQWPRGSTRTGEPQH
;
A
#
# COMPACT_ATOMS: atom_id res chain seq x y z
N MET A 1 -6.43 0.97 17.50
CA MET A 1 -5.57 2.17 17.55
C MET A 1 -4.56 2.20 16.39
N ARG A 2 -3.60 1.26 16.36
CA ARG A 2 -2.55 1.18 15.32
C ARG A 2 -3.07 1.23 13.88
N GLU A 3 -4.13 0.50 13.56
CA GLU A 3 -4.73 0.49 12.22
C GLU A 3 -5.25 1.86 11.78
N ARG A 4 -5.82 2.65 12.70
CA ARG A 4 -6.29 4.01 12.41
C ARG A 4 -5.10 4.93 12.15
N VAL A 5 -4.07 4.86 12.99
CA VAL A 5 -2.82 5.64 12.78
C VAL A 5 -2.23 5.35 11.40
N ASN A 6 -2.16 4.06 11.03
CA ASN A 6 -1.65 3.67 9.72
C ASN A 6 -2.51 4.22 8.57
N ARG A 7 -3.83 4.23 8.72
CA ARG A 7 -4.74 4.79 7.72
C ARG A 7 -4.52 6.28 7.49
N GLU A 8 -4.37 7.06 8.55
CA GLU A 8 -4.12 8.51 8.45
C GLU A 8 -2.77 8.81 7.78
N VAL A 9 -1.71 8.09 8.18
CA VAL A 9 -0.39 8.24 7.56
C VAL A 9 -0.42 7.80 6.08
N TRP A 10 -1.15 6.73 5.76
CA TRP A 10 -1.35 6.29 4.38
C TRP A 10 -2.05 7.36 3.54
N ALA A 11 -3.15 7.94 4.05
CA ALA A 11 -3.86 9.01 3.38
C ALA A 11 -2.96 10.22 3.12
N ALA A 12 -2.19 10.65 4.13
CA ALA A 12 -1.21 11.72 4.00
C ALA A 12 -0.15 11.44 2.94
N LEU A 13 0.37 10.20 2.85
CA LEU A 13 1.32 9.81 1.80
C LEU A 13 0.70 9.88 0.40
N THR A 14 -0.53 9.40 0.24
CA THR A 14 -1.22 9.47 -1.07
C THR A 14 -1.46 10.90 -1.50
N THR A 15 -1.87 11.79 -0.58
CA THR A 15 -2.04 13.22 -0.89
C THR A 15 -0.69 13.88 -1.21
N ALA A 16 0.37 13.55 -0.48
CA ALA A 16 1.71 14.06 -0.77
C ALA A 16 2.22 13.63 -2.16
N CYS A 17 1.93 12.39 -2.58
CA CYS A 17 2.21 11.92 -3.95
C CYS A 17 1.44 12.75 -4.99
N HIS A 18 0.13 12.92 -4.79
CA HIS A 18 -0.73 13.68 -5.68
C HIS A 18 -0.24 15.13 -5.84
N SER A 19 0.04 15.82 -4.72
CA SER A 19 0.57 17.18 -4.68
C SER A 19 1.92 17.33 -5.39
N ALA A 20 2.73 16.27 -5.43
CA ALA A 20 4.02 16.24 -6.10
C ALA A 20 3.95 15.77 -7.58
N GLY A 21 2.76 15.45 -8.09
CA GLY A 21 2.59 14.87 -9.43
C GLY A 21 3.20 13.47 -9.58
N ILE A 22 3.30 12.73 -8.48
CA ILE A 22 3.85 11.38 -8.42
C ILE A 22 2.69 10.38 -8.44
N PRO A 23 2.79 9.24 -9.15
CA PRO A 23 1.76 8.21 -9.15
C PRO A 23 1.45 7.69 -7.74
N ASP A 24 0.17 7.46 -7.43
CA ASP A 24 -0.28 6.99 -6.11
C ASP A 24 0.42 5.70 -5.65
N ARG A 25 0.75 4.80 -6.58
CA ARG A 25 1.53 3.57 -6.29
C ARG A 25 2.89 3.84 -5.63
N ALA A 26 3.45 5.03 -5.76
CA ALA A 26 4.68 5.42 -5.07
C ALA A 26 4.50 5.47 -3.55
N ALA A 27 3.27 5.64 -3.06
CA ALA A 27 2.97 5.64 -1.62
C ALA A 27 3.39 4.32 -0.94
N PHE A 28 3.42 3.19 -1.64
CA PHE A 28 3.95 1.93 -1.10
C PHE A 28 5.43 2.03 -0.73
N ALA A 29 6.28 2.53 -1.64
CA ALA A 29 7.70 2.72 -1.35
C ALA A 29 7.94 3.80 -0.27
N LEU A 30 7.17 4.89 -0.30
CA LEU A 30 7.29 5.95 0.70
C LEU A 30 6.84 5.48 2.09
N TRP A 31 5.85 4.59 2.15
CA TRP A 31 5.44 3.94 3.40
C TRP A 31 6.60 3.13 3.99
N ASP A 32 7.29 2.33 3.19
CA ASP A 32 8.46 1.57 3.66
C ASP A 32 9.60 2.49 4.11
N ALA A 33 9.91 3.52 3.33
CA ALA A 33 10.94 4.50 3.67
C ALA A 33 10.59 5.28 4.96
N TYR A 34 9.33 5.65 5.14
CA TYR A 34 8.81 6.27 6.36
C TYR A 34 9.04 5.35 7.58
N ASN A 35 8.82 4.04 7.42
CA ASN A 35 9.09 3.04 8.46
C ASN A 35 10.58 2.65 8.58
N GLY A 36 11.49 3.40 7.95
CA GLY A 36 12.94 3.21 8.04
C GLY A 36 13.47 2.03 7.22
N ARG A 37 12.71 1.52 6.25
CA ARG A 37 13.18 0.47 5.33
C ARG A 37 13.84 1.07 4.10
N ASP A 38 14.93 0.44 3.69
CA ASP A 38 15.60 0.77 2.44
C ASP A 38 14.77 0.30 1.23
N VAL A 39 14.49 1.23 0.33
CA VAL A 39 13.80 0.93 -0.93
C VAL A 39 14.84 0.69 -2.02
N THR A 40 14.81 -0.48 -2.64
CA THR A 40 15.60 -0.78 -3.84
C THR A 40 14.72 -0.81 -5.08
N ARG A 41 15.32 -0.63 -6.25
CA ARG A 41 14.57 -0.69 -7.51
C ARG A 41 13.92 -2.06 -7.77
N PRO A 42 14.63 -3.21 -7.61
CA PRO A 42 13.99 -4.52 -7.79
C PRO A 42 12.84 -4.75 -6.81
N TYR A 43 13.00 -4.28 -5.56
CA TYR A 43 11.94 -4.35 -4.55
C TYR A 43 10.70 -3.56 -4.97
N TYR A 44 10.87 -2.30 -5.35
CA TYR A 44 9.75 -1.44 -5.74
C TYR A 44 9.04 -1.94 -7.01
N LEU A 45 9.80 -2.45 -7.99
CA LEU A 45 9.26 -3.07 -9.19
C LEU A 45 8.29 -4.20 -8.83
N TYR A 46 8.72 -5.12 -7.95
CA TYR A 46 7.91 -6.23 -7.48
C TYR A 46 6.70 -5.75 -6.64
N LEU A 47 6.93 -4.79 -5.74
CA LEU A 47 5.91 -4.27 -4.84
C LEU A 47 4.75 -3.59 -5.59
N ALA A 48 5.07 -2.82 -6.63
CA ALA A 48 4.10 -2.06 -7.40
C ALA A 48 3.57 -2.79 -8.64
N ASP A 49 4.10 -3.98 -8.95
CA ASP A 49 3.80 -4.76 -10.16
C ASP A 49 3.91 -3.94 -11.45
N ILE A 50 5.08 -3.33 -11.67
CA ILE A 50 5.34 -2.42 -12.79
C ILE A 50 6.57 -2.83 -13.61
N SER A 51 6.76 -2.19 -14.76
CA SER A 51 7.95 -2.37 -15.58
C SER A 51 9.21 -1.74 -14.95
N ASP A 52 10.38 -2.19 -15.42
CA ASP A 52 11.69 -1.66 -14.99
C ASP A 52 11.83 -0.14 -15.28
N SER A 53 11.31 0.30 -16.43
CA SER A 53 11.31 1.71 -16.83
C SER A 53 10.39 2.55 -15.96
N ALA A 54 9.18 2.06 -15.64
CA ALA A 54 8.26 2.74 -14.73
C ALA A 54 8.84 2.84 -13.32
N ALA A 55 9.43 1.76 -12.79
CA ALA A 55 10.08 1.78 -11.49
C ALA A 55 11.23 2.81 -11.44
N THR A 56 12.03 2.89 -12.51
CA THR A 56 13.12 3.87 -12.62
C THR A 56 12.59 5.31 -12.64
N GLN A 57 11.53 5.57 -13.40
CA GLN A 57 10.92 6.89 -13.51
C GLN A 57 10.27 7.33 -12.19
N ASP A 58 9.49 6.45 -11.54
CA ASP A 58 8.87 6.73 -10.25
C ASP A 58 9.91 7.04 -9.16
N LEU A 59 10.97 6.23 -9.05
CA LEU A 59 12.06 6.47 -8.09
C LEU A 59 12.82 7.77 -8.39
N ALA A 60 12.98 8.12 -9.67
CA ALA A 60 13.56 9.39 -10.06
C ALA A 60 12.66 10.58 -9.66
N SER A 61 11.34 10.47 -9.82
CA SER A 61 10.36 11.48 -9.43
C SER A 61 10.30 11.66 -7.91
N MET A 62 10.22 10.57 -7.14
CA MET A 62 10.28 10.62 -5.66
C MET A 62 11.57 11.26 -5.15
N ARG A 63 12.70 10.95 -5.78
CA ARG A 63 13.98 11.60 -5.49
C ARG A 63 13.96 13.08 -5.84
N ALA A 64 13.45 13.45 -7.01
CA ALA A 64 13.39 14.84 -7.46
C ALA A 64 12.51 15.70 -6.55
N ALA A 65 11.42 15.12 -6.02
CA ALA A 65 10.57 15.75 -5.01
C ALA A 65 11.21 15.81 -3.62
N GLY A 66 12.35 15.15 -3.40
CA GLY A 66 13.02 15.07 -2.09
C GLY A 66 12.33 14.14 -1.08
N LEU A 67 11.39 13.31 -1.54
CA LEU A 67 10.68 12.31 -0.72
C LEU A 67 11.54 11.06 -0.50
N LEU A 68 12.47 10.77 -1.41
CA LEU A 68 13.49 9.75 -1.25
C LEU A 68 14.90 10.35 -1.38
N ALA A 69 15.82 9.85 -0.57
CA ALA A 69 17.25 10.16 -0.66
C ALA A 69 18.03 8.93 -1.13
N PRO A 70 18.90 9.05 -2.15
CA PRO A 70 19.71 7.93 -2.60
C PRO A 70 20.90 7.69 -1.67
N VAL A 71 21.20 6.42 -1.41
CA VAL A 71 22.38 5.98 -0.67
C VAL A 71 23.20 5.02 -1.53
N GLY A 72 24.52 5.21 -1.59
CA GLY A 72 25.44 4.41 -2.40
C GLY A 72 25.70 4.93 -3.81
N ARG A 73 26.78 4.45 -4.46
CA ARG A 73 27.34 5.05 -5.69
C ARG A 73 26.93 4.38 -7.01
N THR A 74 26.52 3.10 -7.06
CA THR A 74 26.07 2.45 -8.33
C THR A 74 25.40 1.09 -8.14
N ARG A 75 26.15 0.00 -7.91
CA ARG A 75 25.60 -1.35 -7.63
C ARG A 75 25.34 -1.45 -6.12
N GLY A 76 24.07 -1.41 -5.72
CA GLY A 76 23.66 -1.31 -4.31
C GLY A 76 23.02 0.03 -3.95
N ARG A 77 22.68 0.85 -4.95
CA ARG A 77 21.89 2.07 -4.72
C ARG A 77 20.52 1.68 -4.16
N HIS A 78 20.28 2.09 -2.93
CA HIS A 78 18.99 2.05 -2.28
C HIS A 78 18.55 3.48 -1.96
N TYR A 79 17.31 3.61 -1.54
CA TYR A 79 16.69 4.87 -1.22
C TYR A 79 16.13 4.79 0.19
N VAL A 80 16.39 5.83 0.97
CA VAL A 80 15.85 6.01 2.32
C VAL A 80 14.89 7.19 2.32
N ALA A 81 14.21 7.43 3.45
CA ALA A 81 13.42 8.64 3.64
C ALA A 81 14.21 9.88 3.24
N GLY A 82 13.68 10.63 2.29
CA GLY A 82 14.27 11.88 1.85
C GLY A 82 14.01 13.02 2.85
N PRO A 83 14.78 14.12 2.77
CA PRO A 83 14.68 15.24 3.71
C PRO A 83 13.31 15.93 3.70
N ARG A 84 12.46 15.70 2.68
CA ARG A 84 11.12 16.29 2.60
C ARG A 84 10.00 15.33 2.97
N LEU A 85 10.27 14.03 3.16
CA LEU A 85 9.23 13.03 3.37
C LEU A 85 8.38 13.32 4.61
N PHE A 86 9.03 13.42 5.77
CA PHE A 86 8.32 13.64 7.04
C PHE A 86 7.58 14.98 7.06
N ARG A 87 8.18 16.03 6.49
CA ARG A 87 7.53 17.34 6.35
C ARG A 87 6.31 17.28 5.44
N ALA A 88 6.36 16.51 4.34
CA ALA A 88 5.21 16.36 3.45
C ALA A 88 4.04 15.66 4.18
N ILE A 89 4.32 14.57 4.89
CA ILE A 89 3.32 13.86 5.71
C ILE A 89 2.76 14.80 6.79
N ALA A 90 3.64 15.52 7.50
CA ALA A 90 3.24 16.45 8.55
C ALA A 90 2.31 17.55 8.02
N ALA A 91 2.63 18.13 6.85
CA ALA A 91 1.80 19.16 6.23
C ALA A 91 0.39 18.67 5.94
N GLU A 92 0.23 17.44 5.42
CA GLU A 92 -1.08 16.83 5.16
C GLU A 92 -1.85 16.51 6.46
N LEU A 93 -1.16 16.20 7.55
CA LEU A 93 -1.75 15.97 8.86
C LEU A 93 -2.04 17.27 9.65
N GLY A 94 -1.71 18.43 9.10
CA GLY A 94 -1.85 19.72 9.78
C GLY A 94 -0.80 19.99 10.86
N LEU A 95 0.22 19.13 10.97
CA LEU A 95 1.37 19.31 11.85
C LEU A 95 2.25 20.46 11.34
N ARG A 96 2.49 21.45 12.20
CA ARG A 96 3.38 22.57 11.91
C ARG A 96 4.67 22.43 12.73
N GLY A 97 5.81 22.45 12.04
CA GLY A 97 7.15 22.39 12.63
C GLY A 97 8.21 22.32 11.54
N ASP A 98 9.38 22.90 11.80
CA ASP A 98 10.47 22.96 10.82
C ASP A 98 11.26 21.64 10.73
N GLU A 99 11.23 20.84 11.80
CA GLU A 99 11.87 19.53 11.87
C GLU A 99 10.86 18.52 12.42
N VAL A 100 10.42 17.61 11.55
CA VAL A 100 9.47 16.57 11.89
C VAL A 100 10.10 15.22 11.61
N ASP A 101 10.05 14.32 12.60
CA ASP A 101 10.51 12.94 12.49
C ASP A 101 9.34 11.95 12.56
N HIS A 102 9.66 10.65 12.40
CA HIS A 102 8.70 9.57 12.47
C HIS A 102 7.92 9.53 13.80
N ASP A 103 8.61 9.71 14.93
CA ASP A 103 8.02 9.56 16.26
C ASP A 103 7.09 10.73 16.59
N GLN A 104 7.39 11.92 16.10
CA GLN A 104 6.51 13.08 16.18
C GLN A 104 5.21 12.85 15.39
N ILE A 105 5.28 12.29 14.17
CA ILE A 105 4.10 11.96 13.37
C ILE A 105 3.25 10.91 14.09
N VAL A 106 3.86 9.80 14.52
CA VAL A 106 3.14 8.73 15.22
C VAL A 106 2.45 9.26 16.48
N ARG A 107 3.16 10.05 17.29
CA ARG A 107 2.61 10.63 18.52
C ARG A 107 1.44 11.57 18.24
N TYR A 108 1.55 12.45 17.25
CA TYR A 108 0.48 13.36 16.89
C TYR A 108 -0.76 12.62 16.39
N VAL A 109 -0.60 11.71 15.43
CA VAL A 109 -1.72 10.94 14.89
C VAL A 109 -2.36 10.09 15.98
N THR A 110 -1.55 9.55 16.89
CA THR A 110 -2.06 8.81 18.05
C THR A 110 -2.90 9.71 18.96
N SER A 111 -2.44 10.91 19.31
CA SER A 111 -3.22 11.87 20.11
C SER A 111 -4.52 12.26 19.40
N TYR A 112 -4.41 12.64 18.13
CA TYR A 112 -5.53 13.10 17.31
C TYR A 112 -6.63 12.03 17.18
N VAL A 113 -6.26 10.80 16.84
CA VAL A 113 -7.22 9.68 16.69
C VAL A 113 -7.83 9.27 18.03
N SER A 114 -7.11 9.46 19.14
CA SER A 114 -7.64 9.21 20.49
C SER A 114 -8.64 10.28 20.94
N GLU A 115 -8.39 11.55 20.58
CA GLU A 115 -9.23 12.70 20.94
C GLU A 115 -10.46 12.85 20.02
N HIS A 116 -10.39 12.32 18.81
CA HIS A 116 -11.49 12.31 17.84
C HIS A 116 -11.92 10.88 17.49
N PRO A 117 -12.70 10.21 18.35
CA PRO A 117 -13.29 8.93 18.00
C PRO A 117 -14.27 9.16 16.85
N VAL A 118 -13.88 8.74 15.64
CA VAL A 118 -14.82 8.62 14.52
C VAL A 118 -15.96 7.72 14.99
N GLU A 119 -17.17 8.28 15.12
CA GLU A 119 -18.40 7.51 15.09
C GLU A 119 -18.39 6.78 13.76
N ILE A 120 -18.10 5.48 13.82
CA ILE A 120 -18.36 4.62 12.69
C ILE A 120 -19.89 4.64 12.60
N GLU A 121 -20.45 5.47 11.70
CA GLU A 121 -21.76 5.17 11.16
C GLU A 121 -21.65 3.70 10.75
N ALA A 122 -22.32 2.82 11.52
CA ALA A 122 -22.39 1.41 11.23
C ALA A 122 -22.63 1.30 9.73
N PRO A 123 -21.96 0.37 9.00
CA PRO A 123 -22.21 0.24 7.57
C PRO A 123 -23.72 0.21 7.46
N THR A 124 -24.31 1.26 6.86
CA THR A 124 -25.74 1.29 6.64
C THR A 124 -25.90 0.10 5.74
N THR A 125 -26.32 -1.01 6.36
CA THR A 125 -26.64 -2.25 5.71
C THR A 125 -27.37 -1.80 4.47
N THR A 126 -26.87 -2.24 3.32
CA THR A 126 -27.60 -2.15 2.07
C THR A 126 -28.89 -2.95 2.26
N GLU A 127 -29.83 -2.33 2.97
CA GLU A 127 -31.24 -2.64 3.08
C GLU A 127 -31.88 -1.95 1.87
N ALA A 128 -31.55 -2.49 0.69
CA ALA A 128 -32.30 -2.34 -0.56
C ALA A 128 -31.50 -2.99 -1.70
N LEU A 129 -31.65 -4.31 -1.86
CA LEU A 129 -31.73 -5.07 -3.12
C LEU A 129 -31.26 -6.52 -2.93
N LEU A 130 -32.04 -7.28 -2.15
CA LEU A 130 -32.26 -8.70 -2.44
C LEU A 130 -33.76 -8.91 -2.58
N PRO A 131 -34.36 -8.85 -3.77
CA PRO A 131 -35.62 -9.54 -3.98
C PRO A 131 -35.31 -11.04 -3.91
N GLU A 132 -35.83 -11.69 -2.86
CA GLU A 132 -36.08 -13.12 -2.69
C GLU A 132 -35.73 -13.95 -3.93
N LEU A 133 -34.52 -14.51 -3.96
CA LEU A 133 -34.21 -15.61 -4.87
C LEU A 133 -35.05 -16.80 -4.40
N VAL A 134 -36.24 -16.94 -4.97
CA VAL A 134 -37.06 -18.15 -4.85
C VAL A 134 -36.16 -19.33 -5.22
N ALA A 135 -35.75 -20.08 -4.19
CA ALA A 135 -34.99 -21.30 -4.35
C ALA A 135 -35.89 -22.35 -5.03
N THR A 136 -35.78 -22.49 -6.34
CA THR A 136 -36.12 -23.76 -6.99
C THR A 136 -34.94 -24.72 -6.76
N PRO A 137 -35.14 -25.92 -6.18
CA PRO A 137 -34.06 -26.90 -6.14
C PRO A 137 -33.84 -27.47 -7.55
N THR A 138 -32.89 -26.91 -8.28
CA THR A 138 -32.33 -27.61 -9.45
C THR A 138 -31.28 -28.59 -8.94
N THR A 139 -31.70 -29.83 -8.75
CA THR A 139 -30.81 -30.98 -8.62
C THR A 139 -29.93 -31.06 -9.86
N SER A 140 -28.65 -30.73 -9.72
CA SER A 140 -27.60 -31.20 -10.63
C SER A 140 -26.59 -31.99 -9.83
N VAL A 141 -26.71 -33.31 -9.94
CA VAL A 141 -25.70 -34.27 -9.50
C VAL A 141 -24.52 -34.15 -10.47
N VAL A 142 -23.44 -33.50 -10.03
CA VAL A 142 -22.16 -33.55 -10.73
C VAL A 142 -21.47 -34.85 -10.34
N GLN A 143 -21.49 -35.82 -11.26
CA GLN A 143 -20.78 -37.08 -11.11
C GLN A 143 -19.36 -36.93 -11.64
N TRP A 144 -18.36 -36.94 -10.74
CA TRP A 144 -16.95 -36.91 -11.11
C TRP A 144 -16.53 -38.25 -11.74
N PRO A 145 -15.88 -38.29 -12.92
CA PRO A 145 -15.39 -39.54 -13.48
C PRO A 145 -14.20 -40.06 -12.66
N ARG A 146 -14.30 -41.30 -12.19
CA ARG A 146 -13.18 -42.04 -11.58
C ARG A 146 -12.12 -42.30 -12.65
N GLY A 147 -10.92 -41.74 -12.44
CA GLY A 147 -9.77 -41.95 -13.30
C GLY A 147 -9.44 -43.44 -13.44
N SER A 148 -9.47 -43.94 -14.67
CA SER A 148 -9.08 -45.29 -15.03
C SER A 148 -7.56 -45.39 -15.07
N THR A 149 -6.97 -46.29 -14.26
CA THR A 149 -5.57 -46.68 -14.37
C THR A 149 -5.34 -47.41 -15.68
N ARG A 150 -4.51 -46.83 -16.55
CA ARG A 150 -4.00 -47.47 -17.76
C ARG A 150 -2.76 -48.29 -17.38
N THR A 151 -2.93 -49.60 -17.19
CA THR A 151 -1.83 -50.56 -17.21
C THR A 151 -1.47 -50.82 -18.67
N GLY A 152 -0.35 -50.24 -19.12
CA GLY A 152 0.31 -50.58 -20.37
C GLY A 152 1.61 -51.31 -20.04
N GLU A 153 1.61 -52.61 -20.33
CA GLU A 153 2.78 -53.48 -20.46
C GLU A 153 3.90 -52.86 -21.31
N PRO A 154 5.18 -53.03 -20.92
CA PRO A 154 6.28 -53.02 -21.86
C PRO A 154 6.69 -54.45 -22.25
N GLN A 155 6.84 -54.64 -23.55
CA GLN A 155 7.41 -55.81 -24.21
C GLN A 155 8.91 -55.92 -23.91
N HIS A 156 9.37 -57.11 -23.50
CA HIS A 156 10.61 -57.76 -23.97
C HIS A 156 10.71 -59.20 -23.47
#